data_AF-A0A9D8Z086-F1
#
_entry.id   AF-A0A9D8Z086-F1
#
_cell.length_a   1.000
_cell.length_b   1.000
_cell.length_c   1.000
_cell.angle_alpha   90.00
_cell.angle_beta   90.00
_cell.angle_gamma   90.00
#
_symmetry.space_group_name_H-M   'P 1'
#
loop_
_entity.id
_entity.type
_entity.pdbx_description
1 polymer ?
#
loop_
_entity_poly.entity_id
_entity_poly.type
_entity_poly.pdbx_seq_one_letter_code
_entity_poly.pdbx_strand_id
1 'polypeptide(L)'
;MQAPYLSPPGRMPKPPLVRFLIKNAAIGFATAVLFVAAMLYFNVGNLMALIVQSDVGLFAIVLMTLMIGFTFASLQMGFAVMFASDDIDKGQPGRASPLMSNKEMRRLGLRPLPVKPKPGAKHP
;
A
#
# COMPACT_ATOMS: atom_id res chain seq x y z
N MET A 1 8.44 -13.61 -47.45
CA MET A 1 9.24 -13.97 -46.26
C MET A 1 9.25 -12.77 -45.31
N GLN A 2 8.39 -12.77 -44.29
CA GLN A 2 8.42 -11.85 -43.15
C GLN A 2 8.22 -12.69 -41.89
N ALA A 3 9.02 -12.43 -40.88
CA ALA A 3 9.24 -13.32 -39.74
C ALA A 3 8.00 -13.46 -38.84
N PRO A 4 7.77 -14.66 -38.27
CA PRO A 4 6.65 -14.95 -37.38
C PRO A 4 6.75 -14.16 -36.06
N TYR A 5 5.60 -13.81 -35.50
CA TYR A 5 5.45 -13.18 -34.19
C TYR A 5 6.20 -13.95 -33.10
N LEU A 6 7.41 -13.53 -32.78
CA LEU A 6 8.11 -13.90 -31.56
C LEU A 6 7.45 -13.15 -30.40
N SER A 7 6.51 -13.79 -29.72
CA SER A 7 6.12 -13.38 -28.37
C SER A 7 7.33 -13.59 -27.45
N PRO A 8 7.90 -12.54 -26.83
CA PRO A 8 9.04 -12.71 -25.93
C PRO A 8 8.63 -13.56 -24.72
N PRO A 9 9.46 -14.55 -24.32
CA PRO A 9 9.19 -15.36 -23.13
C PRO A 9 9.48 -14.57 -21.85
N GLY A 10 8.55 -14.65 -20.91
CA GLY A 10 8.87 -14.65 -19.47
C GLY A 10 8.90 -13.30 -18.74
N ARG A 11 7.82 -13.04 -17.99
CA ARG A 11 7.96 -12.56 -16.60
C ARG A 11 6.78 -13.05 -15.74
N MET A 12 6.99 -14.13 -14.99
CA MET A 12 6.30 -14.41 -13.72
C MET A 12 7.39 -14.52 -12.63
N PRO A 13 7.13 -14.30 -11.33
CA PRO A 13 6.01 -13.65 -10.68
C PRO A 13 6.41 -12.30 -10.04
N LYS A 14 5.52 -11.32 -10.16
CA LYS A 14 5.44 -10.12 -9.30
C LYS A 14 5.28 -10.59 -7.84
N PRO A 15 5.85 -9.91 -6.82
CA PRO A 15 5.69 -10.34 -5.42
C PRO A 15 4.19 -10.56 -5.16
N PRO A 16 3.81 -11.72 -4.61
CA PRO A 16 2.39 -12.05 -4.46
C PRO A 16 1.76 -10.96 -3.61
N LEU A 17 0.71 -10.31 -4.12
CA LEU A 17 -0.02 -9.23 -3.44
C LEU A 17 -0.38 -9.63 -2.00
N VAL A 18 -0.65 -10.92 -1.80
CA VAL A 18 -0.87 -11.55 -0.49
C VAL A 18 0.27 -11.30 0.50
N ARG A 19 1.56 -11.42 0.10
CA ARG A 19 2.70 -11.15 0.99
C ARG A 19 2.79 -9.69 1.39
N PHE A 20 2.52 -8.78 0.45
CA PHE A 20 2.48 -7.34 0.74
C PHE A 20 1.36 -7.02 1.74
N LEU A 21 0.19 -7.59 1.52
CA LEU A 21 -0.98 -7.40 2.37
C LEU A 21 -0.77 -7.92 3.80
N ILE A 22 -0.27 -9.15 3.93
CA ILE A 22 0.01 -9.79 5.23
C ILE A 22 1.04 -8.97 6.01
N LYS A 23 2.09 -8.44 5.35
CA LYS A 23 3.09 -7.61 6.02
C LYS A 23 2.47 -6.35 6.63
N ASN A 24 1.60 -5.66 5.91
CA ASN A 24 0.93 -4.46 6.41
C ASN A 24 -0.10 -4.78 7.50
N ALA A 25 -0.88 -5.86 7.35
CA ALA A 25 -1.79 -6.34 8.38
C ALA A 25 -1.04 -6.69 9.69
N ALA A 26 0.13 -7.34 9.58
CA ALA A 26 0.97 -7.66 10.73
C ALA A 26 1.51 -6.40 11.43
N ILE A 27 1.87 -5.36 10.67
CA ILE A 27 2.26 -4.06 11.24
C ILE A 27 1.09 -3.44 12.01
N GLY A 28 -0.12 -3.42 11.43
CA GLY A 28 -1.31 -2.91 12.11
C GLY A 28 -1.62 -3.66 13.40
N PHE A 29 -1.52 -4.99 13.39
CA PHE A 29 -1.71 -5.81 14.59
C PHE A 29 -0.64 -5.54 15.66
N ALA A 30 0.63 -5.39 15.27
CA ALA A 30 1.70 -5.07 16.21
C ALA A 30 1.50 -3.71 16.87
N THR A 31 1.06 -2.69 16.10
CA THR A 31 0.70 -1.37 16.63
C THR A 31 -0.47 -1.47 17.62
N ALA A 32 -1.46 -2.31 17.36
CA ALA A 32 -2.56 -2.52 18.28
C ALA A 32 -2.15 -3.19 19.60
N VAL A 33 -1.27 -4.19 19.55
CA VAL A 33 -0.73 -4.81 20.78
C VAL A 33 -0.02 -3.76 21.62
N LEU A 34 0.80 -2.91 20.98
CA LEU A 34 1.47 -1.81 21.67
C LEU A 34 0.46 -0.82 22.27
N PHE A 35 -0.60 -0.48 21.54
CA PHE A 35 -1.65 0.42 22.01
C PHE A 35 -2.42 -0.15 23.21
N VAL A 36 -2.81 -1.42 23.14
CA VAL A 36 -3.49 -2.11 24.26
C VAL A 36 -2.55 -2.20 25.47
N ALA A 37 -1.28 -2.53 25.27
CA ALA A 37 -0.29 -2.53 26.35
C ALA A 37 -0.18 -1.14 27.00
N ALA A 38 -0.16 -0.07 26.21
CA ALA A 38 -0.17 1.30 26.73
C ALA A 38 -1.47 1.60 27.52
N MET A 39 -2.64 1.20 27.03
CA MET A 39 -3.91 1.38 27.77
C MET A 39 -3.90 0.67 29.12
N LEU A 40 -3.40 -0.56 29.18
CA LEU A 40 -3.29 -1.32 30.41
C LEU A 40 -2.24 -0.72 31.35
N TYR A 41 -1.10 -0.27 30.81
CA TYR A 41 -0.05 0.38 31.57
C TYR A 41 -0.51 1.68 32.24
N PHE A 42 -1.21 2.54 31.49
CA PHE A 42 -1.79 3.78 32.03
C PHE A 42 -3.09 3.54 32.79
N ASN A 43 -3.55 2.30 32.88
CA ASN A 43 -4.80 1.91 33.54
C ASN A 43 -5.97 2.81 33.10
N VAL A 44 -6.11 3.02 31.79
CA VAL A 44 -7.13 3.89 31.20
C VAL A 44 -8.51 3.39 31.64
N GLY A 45 -9.32 4.24 32.28
CA GLY A 45 -10.65 3.86 32.77
C GLY A 45 -10.63 2.76 33.84
N ASN A 46 -9.51 2.59 34.55
CA ASN A 46 -9.30 1.55 35.56
C ASN A 46 -9.39 0.10 35.03
N LEU A 47 -9.14 -0.11 33.73
CA LEU A 47 -9.23 -1.41 33.05
C LEU A 47 -8.25 -2.45 33.60
N MET A 48 -7.01 -2.07 33.91
CA MET A 48 -6.00 -3.00 34.41
C MET A 48 -6.41 -3.55 35.77
N ALA A 49 -6.91 -2.69 36.67
CA ALA A 49 -7.44 -3.10 37.95
C ALA A 49 -8.64 -4.06 37.80
N LEU A 50 -9.54 -3.77 36.85
CA LEU A 50 -10.68 -4.64 36.53
C LEU A 50 -10.24 -6.03 36.05
N ILE A 51 -9.26 -6.06 35.18
CA ILE A 51 -8.74 -7.31 34.61
C ILE A 51 -8.05 -8.16 35.67
N VAL A 52 -7.22 -7.56 36.54
CA VAL A 52 -6.50 -8.29 37.58
C VAL A 52 -7.44 -8.86 38.64
N GLN A 53 -8.53 -8.15 38.95
CA GLN A 53 -9.50 -8.59 39.96
C GLN A 53 -10.56 -9.57 39.41
N SER A 54 -10.56 -9.81 38.09
CA SER A 54 -11.53 -10.68 37.43
C SER A 54 -10.97 -12.09 37.20
N ASP A 55 -11.76 -13.12 37.55
CA ASP A 55 -11.43 -14.52 37.25
C ASP A 55 -11.28 -14.82 35.75
N VAL A 56 -11.81 -13.95 34.89
CA VAL A 56 -11.71 -14.02 33.42
C VAL A 56 -10.76 -12.98 32.83
N GLY A 57 -9.89 -12.37 33.64
CA GLY A 57 -8.99 -11.29 33.22
C GLY A 57 -8.11 -11.64 32.02
N LEU A 58 -7.55 -12.85 31.98
CA LEU A 58 -6.73 -13.31 30.85
C LEU A 58 -7.54 -13.40 29.55
N PHE A 59 -8.78 -13.89 29.63
CA PHE A 59 -9.70 -13.93 28.50
C PHE A 59 -10.05 -12.51 28.02
N ALA A 60 -10.26 -11.57 28.94
CA ALA A 60 -10.54 -10.17 28.61
C ALA A 60 -9.36 -9.54 27.84
N ILE A 61 -8.11 -9.74 28.30
CA ILE A 61 -6.92 -9.26 27.59
C ILE A 61 -6.87 -9.85 26.18
N VAL A 62 -7.03 -11.17 26.05
CA VAL A 62 -6.96 -11.84 24.74
C VAL A 62 -8.03 -11.31 23.79
N LEU A 63 -9.29 -11.26 24.22
CA LEU A 63 -10.39 -10.80 23.37
C LEU A 63 -10.22 -9.32 22.99
N MET A 64 -9.86 -8.47 23.96
CA MET A 64 -9.62 -7.05 23.74
C MET A 64 -8.48 -6.84 22.73
N THR A 65 -7.34 -7.48 22.94
CA THR A 65 -6.19 -7.39 22.02
C THR A 65 -6.53 -7.94 20.64
N LEU A 66 -7.29 -9.03 20.54
CA LEU A 66 -7.73 -9.55 19.24
C LEU A 66 -8.66 -8.59 18.51
N MET A 67 -9.73 -8.11 19.16
CA MET A 67 -10.71 -7.21 18.54
C MET A 67 -10.08 -5.90 18.08
N ILE A 68 -9.30 -5.26 18.94
CA ILE A 68 -8.57 -4.03 18.60
C ILE A 68 -7.48 -4.32 17.56
N GLY A 69 -6.76 -5.44 17.71
CA GLY A 69 -5.76 -5.93 16.77
C GLY A 69 -6.29 -6.09 15.35
N PHE A 70 -7.42 -6.77 15.19
CA PHE A 70 -8.06 -6.95 13.89
C PHE A 70 -8.52 -5.61 13.29
N THR A 71 -9.00 -4.68 14.12
CA THR A 71 -9.41 -3.34 13.66
C THR A 71 -8.23 -2.55 13.07
N PHE A 72 -7.09 -2.51 13.77
CA PHE A 72 -5.89 -1.84 13.25
C PHE A 72 -5.27 -2.58 12.06
N ALA A 73 -5.26 -3.93 12.07
CA ALA A 73 -4.79 -4.71 10.94
C ALA A 73 -5.59 -4.40 9.66
N SER A 74 -6.91 -4.24 9.80
CA SER A 74 -7.81 -3.82 8.70
C SER A 74 -7.48 -2.42 8.21
N LEU A 75 -7.31 -1.45 9.12
CA LEU A 75 -6.93 -0.07 8.78
C LEU A 75 -5.63 -0.04 7.98
N GLN A 76 -4.60 -0.75 8.45
CA GLN A 76 -3.27 -0.75 7.83
C GLN A 76 -3.24 -1.50 6.51
N MET A 77 -4.05 -2.54 6.37
CA MET A 77 -4.33 -3.17 5.08
C MET A 77 -5.00 -2.19 4.10
N GLY A 78 -5.98 -1.40 4.54
CA GLY A 78 -6.61 -0.36 3.73
C GLY A 78 -5.63 0.74 3.29
N PHE A 79 -4.82 1.25 4.23
CA PHE A 79 -3.73 2.18 3.93
C PHE A 79 -2.75 1.59 2.91
N ALA A 80 -2.32 0.35 3.09
CA ALA A 80 -1.40 -0.30 2.18
C ALA A 80 -1.95 -0.40 0.77
N VAL A 81 -3.25 -0.72 0.59
CA VAL A 81 -3.88 -0.78 -0.73
C VAL A 81 -3.95 0.61 -1.37
N MET A 82 -4.34 1.65 -0.62
CA MET A 82 -4.44 3.01 -1.14
C MET A 82 -3.07 3.54 -1.58
N PHE A 83 -2.04 3.36 -0.74
CA PHE A 83 -0.69 3.89 -0.98
C PHE A 83 0.19 2.97 -1.86
N ALA A 84 -0.18 1.71 -2.07
CA ALA A 84 0.49 0.85 -3.05
C ALA A 84 0.28 1.31 -4.49
N SER A 85 -0.72 2.18 -4.76
CA SER A 85 -1.08 2.61 -6.11
C SER A 85 0.04 3.37 -6.84
N ASP A 86 0.98 3.99 -6.11
CA ASP A 86 2.12 4.73 -6.70
C ASP A 86 3.40 3.89 -6.83
N ASP A 87 3.48 2.73 -6.14
CA ASP A 87 4.69 1.91 -6.07
C ASP A 87 4.64 0.65 -6.96
N ILE A 88 3.48 0.29 -7.48
CA ILE A 88 3.31 -0.86 -8.40
C ILE A 88 3.95 -0.58 -9.78
N ASP A 89 4.26 0.69 -10.12
CA ASP A 89 4.99 1.06 -11.35
C ASP A 89 6.52 1.14 -11.15
N LYS A 90 7.03 0.83 -9.95
CA LYS A 90 8.48 0.83 -9.64
C LYS A 90 9.01 -0.58 -9.44
N GLY A 91 8.99 -1.35 -10.52
CA GLY A 91 10.00 -2.38 -10.71
C GLY A 91 11.35 -1.71 -10.94
N GLN A 92 12.28 -1.84 -9.98
CA GLN A 92 13.68 -1.39 -10.04
C GLN A 92 13.86 0.14 -9.82
N PRO A 93 14.81 0.58 -8.96
CA PRO A 93 15.32 1.96 -9.00
C PRO A 93 16.24 2.09 -10.22
N GLY A 94 15.69 1.85 -11.40
CA GLY A 94 16.29 2.20 -12.67
C GLY A 94 15.82 3.60 -12.98
N ARG A 95 16.77 4.54 -13.05
CA ARG A 95 16.74 5.80 -13.82
C ARG A 95 15.33 6.31 -14.10
N ALA A 96 15.00 7.47 -13.51
CA ALA A 96 14.00 8.37 -14.05
C ALA A 96 13.92 8.16 -15.56
N SER A 97 12.84 7.51 -16.02
CA SER A 97 12.59 7.32 -17.44
C SER A 97 12.79 8.70 -18.02
N PRO A 98 13.83 8.93 -18.82
CA PRO A 98 13.98 10.23 -19.41
C PRO A 98 12.71 10.35 -20.22
N LEU A 99 11.83 11.28 -19.85
CA LEU A 99 10.85 11.82 -20.79
C LEU A 99 11.65 11.96 -22.06
N MET A 100 11.37 11.09 -23.04
CA MET A 100 12.28 10.86 -24.16
C MET A 100 12.66 12.23 -24.67
N SER A 101 13.92 12.62 -24.46
CA SER A 101 14.31 14.03 -24.53
C SER A 101 13.80 14.55 -25.86
N ASN A 102 13.17 15.73 -25.90
CA ASN A 102 12.58 16.26 -27.14
C ASN A 102 13.57 16.20 -28.34
N LYS A 103 14.88 16.19 -28.05
CA LYS A 103 15.96 15.94 -29.01
C LYS A 103 15.88 14.56 -29.69
N GLU A 104 15.59 13.49 -28.96
CA GLU A 104 15.41 12.11 -29.45
C GLU A 104 14.08 11.93 -30.22
N MET A 105 13.00 12.59 -29.78
CA MET A 105 11.74 12.62 -30.55
C MET A 105 11.93 13.30 -31.92
N ARG A 106 12.73 14.37 -31.98
CA ARG A 106 13.11 15.05 -33.24
C ARG A 106 14.00 14.19 -34.13
N ARG A 107 14.83 13.31 -33.56
CA ARG A 107 15.65 12.34 -34.32
C ARG A 107 14.82 11.24 -34.98
N LEU A 108 13.72 10.84 -34.34
CA LEU A 108 12.76 9.87 -34.90
C LEU A 108 11.75 10.49 -35.88
N GLY A 109 11.93 11.77 -36.24
CA GLY A 109 11.02 12.48 -37.15
C GLY A 109 9.62 12.73 -36.57
N LEU A 110 9.41 12.42 -35.29
CA LEU A 110 8.12 12.62 -34.61
C LEU A 110 8.01 14.07 -34.20
N ARG A 111 7.50 14.87 -35.14
CA ARG A 111 7.08 16.24 -34.87
C ARG A 111 5.87 16.14 -33.95
N PRO A 112 5.89 16.72 -32.73
CA PRO A 112 4.68 16.79 -31.92
C PRO A 112 3.63 17.54 -32.74
N LEU A 113 2.52 16.87 -33.03
CA LEU A 113 1.40 17.51 -33.69
C LEU A 113 0.84 18.55 -32.71
N PRO A 114 0.74 19.83 -33.11
CA PRO A 114 0.12 20.83 -32.27
C PRO A 114 -1.35 20.42 -32.08
N VAL A 115 -1.68 19.95 -30.87
CA VAL A 115 -3.07 19.75 -30.48
C VAL A 115 -3.68 21.14 -30.37
N LYS A 116 -4.46 21.53 -31.39
CA LYS A 116 -5.27 22.74 -31.31
C LYS A 116 -6.14 22.61 -30.05
N PRO A 117 -6.09 23.58 -29.12
CA PRO A 117 -7.01 23.60 -27.99
C PRO A 117 -8.43 23.47 -28.53
N LYS A 118 -9.20 22.52 -27.97
CA LYS A 118 -10.60 22.34 -28.33
C LYS A 118 -11.32 23.67 -28.08
N PRO A 119 -11.88 24.33 -29.11
CA PRO A 119 -12.55 25.61 -28.92
C PRO A 119 -13.73 25.39 -27.97
N GLY A 120 -13.70 26.02 -26.80
CA GLY A 120 -14.77 25.92 -25.81
C GLY A 120 -14.37 25.51 -24.39
N ALA A 121 -13.08 25.24 -24.11
CA ALA A 121 -12.61 25.15 -22.73
C ALA A 121 -12.57 26.57 -22.13
N LYS A 122 -13.72 27.05 -21.64
CA LYS A 122 -13.78 28.23 -20.79
C LYS A 122 -12.99 27.92 -19.52
N HIS A 123 -11.88 28.63 -19.34
CA HIS A 123 -11.27 28.80 -18.04
C HIS A 123 -12.20 29.69 -17.19
N PRO A 124 -12.49 29.33 -15.93
CA PRO A 124 -12.87 30.32 -14.92
C PRO A 124 -11.68 31.22 -14.60
#